data_AF-A0A7X8EVJ2-F1
#
_entry.id   AF-A0A7X8EVJ2-F1
#
_cell.length_a   1.000
_cell.length_b   1.000
_cell.length_c   1.000
_cell.angle_alpha   90.00
_cell.angle_beta   90.00
_cell.angle_gamma   90.00
#
_symmetry.space_group_name_H-M   'P 1'
#
loop_
_entity.id
_entity.type
_entity.pdbx_description
1 polymer ?
#
loop_
_entity_poly.entity_id
_entity_poly.type
_entity_poly.pdbx_seq_one_letter_code
_entity_poly.pdbx_strand_id
1 'polypeptide(L)'
;MKNKKYYPFERNNYFYGKLLTVRDFEDEQKYVNDKRRMQNYLTKGAGVVCGLNTIVLDDKTISIEAGMALDYQGREIVMEESVTKKLNVIDGFYEIEDTDNVYLCIDYNEENKELMHSIAGNPQEQGNNYNRIAEGYKIYLTSYVNENTIFSMDRLKNYTKVIFEKKGLKITQKVPAYVKGGQDFEITVQVEKTNLPRAVELDYIIESDYIKAVDGSNLRVYYCDDDITAYKKTEIKLHAVAKDVEDADVILTVNPLESRISIGSEKEAVEEQQKMFMKITKDSRNEAVISRYLKKHFDDVLNLNAENSIYLAKFRIIKRGSDYSIVDFERLPFKQYVLSNSMLYLLMEEEKNSIAKREKEAIAVPLKKETKELPKEEKKMVNGKETIYIDLKCKNKVYFSDEIAHGLGQGNVLISTAVEEKAEGNGIYDQDKAFFGDMSILSGSMFDSYLPKVSVAVISYPQKGTFRIVVKCLEDSEYTSVGIQWWAVKNESTKINNPTEVSGVTISIVPDTIKIAPREKFKFSAQVNGTDNQECRWFVTEEKGGQIDIHGVYEAPTQEGVYEITVESVKYPNKKATAFVVVKQR
;
A
#
# COMPACT_ATOMS: atom_id res chain seq x y z
N MET A 1 19.35 -14.49 -34.42
CA MET A 1 17.96 -14.37 -34.87
C MET A 1 17.59 -12.93 -35.25
N LYS A 2 18.01 -12.47 -36.44
CA LYS A 2 17.63 -11.15 -37.02
C LYS A 2 16.32 -11.14 -37.82
N ASN A 3 15.74 -12.31 -38.11
CA ASN A 3 14.48 -12.40 -38.85
C ASN A 3 13.30 -11.84 -38.02
N LYS A 4 12.56 -10.89 -38.59
CA LYS A 4 11.36 -10.28 -37.98
C LYS A 4 10.06 -11.05 -38.27
N LYS A 5 10.04 -11.98 -39.24
CA LYS A 5 8.86 -12.77 -39.61
C LYS A 5 8.81 -14.10 -38.86
N TYR A 6 7.66 -14.45 -38.30
CA TYR A 6 7.44 -15.71 -37.61
C TYR A 6 6.97 -16.84 -38.54
N TYR A 7 6.22 -16.51 -39.59
CA TYR A 7 5.53 -17.48 -40.45
C TYR A 7 5.70 -17.09 -41.93
N PRO A 8 5.42 -17.99 -42.91
CA PRO A 8 4.87 -19.35 -42.76
C PRO A 8 5.85 -20.32 -42.07
N PHE A 9 5.30 -21.36 -41.44
CA PHE A 9 6.08 -22.42 -40.79
C PHE A 9 6.34 -23.56 -41.77
N GLU A 10 7.56 -23.63 -42.28
CA GLU A 10 8.04 -24.72 -43.12
C GLU A 10 9.17 -25.44 -42.39
N ARG A 11 9.13 -26.77 -42.38
CA ARG A 11 10.17 -27.62 -41.77
C ARG A 11 10.71 -28.60 -42.78
N ASN A 12 11.93 -29.06 -42.54
CA ASN A 12 12.56 -30.03 -43.41
C ASN A 12 11.79 -31.37 -43.40
N ASN A 13 11.45 -31.89 -44.58
CA ASN A 13 10.86 -33.23 -44.71
C ASN A 13 11.97 -34.24 -44.98
N TYR A 14 12.29 -35.06 -43.99
CA TYR A 14 13.33 -36.08 -44.07
C TYR A 14 12.83 -37.33 -44.81
N PHE A 15 13.58 -37.76 -45.82
CA PHE A 15 13.36 -39.02 -46.52
C PHE A 15 14.68 -39.67 -46.91
N TYR A 16 14.65 -40.99 -47.14
CA TYR A 16 15.86 -41.76 -47.43
C TYR A 16 16.49 -41.33 -48.76
N GLY A 17 17.81 -41.11 -48.76
CA GLY A 17 18.55 -40.66 -49.94
C GLY A 17 18.48 -39.14 -50.21
N LYS A 18 17.80 -38.35 -49.37
CA LYS A 18 17.83 -36.89 -49.47
C LYS A 18 19.23 -36.35 -49.19
N LEU A 19 19.78 -35.55 -50.10
CA LEU A 19 21.01 -34.78 -49.85
C LEU A 19 20.68 -33.58 -48.97
N LEU A 20 21.38 -33.45 -47.84
CA LEU A 20 21.23 -32.33 -46.91
C LEU A 20 22.31 -31.29 -47.14
N THR A 21 21.90 -30.03 -47.11
CA THR A 21 22.77 -28.85 -47.25
C THR A 21 22.71 -27.99 -45.99
N VAL A 22 23.62 -27.01 -45.88
CA VAL A 22 23.59 -26.02 -44.77
C VAL A 22 22.22 -25.38 -44.65
N ARG A 23 21.58 -25.05 -45.78
CA ARG A 23 20.24 -24.49 -45.85
C ARG A 23 19.21 -25.36 -45.12
N ASP A 24 19.24 -26.69 -45.29
CA ASP A 24 18.26 -27.58 -44.64
C ASP A 24 18.36 -27.52 -43.10
N PHE A 25 19.57 -27.34 -42.56
CA PHE A 25 19.80 -27.21 -41.11
C PHE A 25 19.47 -25.80 -40.60
N GLU A 26 19.74 -24.77 -41.39
CA GLU A 26 19.32 -23.39 -41.10
C GLU A 26 17.80 -23.27 -41.07
N ASP A 27 17.10 -23.90 -42.03
CA ASP A 27 15.64 -23.93 -42.09
C ASP A 27 15.05 -24.64 -40.86
N GLU A 28 15.66 -25.73 -40.38
CA GLU A 28 15.23 -26.42 -39.16
C GLU A 28 15.44 -25.55 -37.90
N GLN A 29 16.60 -24.89 -37.77
CA GLN A 29 16.85 -23.96 -36.67
C GLN A 29 15.86 -22.79 -36.68
N LYS A 30 15.63 -22.20 -37.86
CA LYS A 30 14.67 -21.12 -38.07
C LYS A 30 13.26 -21.56 -37.68
N TYR A 31 12.82 -22.74 -38.11
CA TYR A 31 11.49 -23.27 -37.80
C TYR A 31 11.24 -23.36 -36.29
N VAL A 32 12.17 -23.96 -35.54
CA VAL A 32 12.05 -24.12 -34.09
C VAL A 32 12.10 -22.77 -33.38
N ASN A 33 13.04 -21.91 -33.78
CA ASN A 33 13.20 -20.58 -33.19
C ASN A 33 11.98 -19.69 -33.43
N ASP A 34 11.44 -19.66 -34.65
CA ASP A 34 10.28 -18.83 -34.97
C ASP A 34 9.02 -19.32 -34.23
N LYS A 35 8.83 -20.65 -34.08
CA LYS A 35 7.76 -21.20 -33.25
C LYS A 35 7.89 -20.83 -31.78
N ARG A 36 9.09 -21.02 -31.20
CA ARG A 36 9.39 -20.72 -29.79
C ARG A 36 9.19 -19.22 -29.51
N ARG A 37 9.73 -18.36 -30.36
CA ARG A 37 9.58 -16.90 -30.26
C ARG A 37 8.12 -16.46 -30.35
N MET A 38 7.38 -16.97 -31.33
CA MET A 38 5.96 -16.65 -31.48
C MET A 38 5.16 -17.10 -30.24
N GLN A 39 5.44 -18.30 -29.73
CA GLN A 39 4.80 -18.79 -28.50
C GLN A 39 5.14 -17.90 -27.30
N ASN A 40 6.41 -17.57 -27.09
CA ASN A 40 6.84 -16.68 -26.02
C ASN A 40 6.11 -15.33 -26.11
N TYR A 41 6.14 -14.68 -27.27
CA TYR A 41 5.54 -13.37 -27.44
C TYR A 41 4.02 -13.37 -27.24
N LEU A 42 3.30 -14.31 -27.85
CA LEU A 42 1.83 -14.35 -27.78
C LEU A 42 1.28 -14.81 -26.43
N THR A 43 2.02 -15.64 -25.69
CA THR A 43 1.53 -16.21 -24.40
C THR A 43 2.09 -15.53 -23.17
N LYS A 44 3.32 -14.99 -23.25
CA LYS A 44 4.03 -14.38 -22.12
C LYS A 44 4.21 -12.87 -22.28
N GLY A 45 4.24 -12.37 -23.52
CA GLY A 45 4.58 -10.98 -23.81
C GLY A 45 6.07 -10.71 -23.74
N ALA A 46 6.42 -9.45 -23.41
CA ALA A 46 7.79 -8.96 -23.35
C ALA A 46 8.04 -8.20 -22.04
N GLY A 47 9.26 -8.31 -21.52
CA GLY A 47 9.69 -7.73 -20.25
C GLY A 47 10.64 -8.63 -19.47
N VAL A 48 11.01 -8.17 -18.27
CA VAL A 48 11.84 -8.90 -17.31
C VAL A 48 11.04 -10.05 -16.72
N VAL A 49 11.60 -11.26 -16.78
CA VAL A 49 11.03 -12.48 -16.20
C VAL A 49 11.47 -12.63 -14.74
N CYS A 50 12.78 -12.53 -14.50
CA CYS A 50 13.39 -12.56 -13.17
C CYS A 50 14.79 -11.94 -13.19
N GLY A 51 15.29 -11.50 -12.03
CA GLY A 51 16.60 -10.85 -11.93
C GLY A 51 16.66 -9.53 -12.68
N LEU A 52 17.81 -9.21 -13.29
CA LEU A 52 18.05 -7.93 -14.00
C LEU A 52 17.79 -6.71 -13.12
N ASN A 53 17.90 -6.89 -11.80
CA ASN A 53 17.73 -5.82 -10.84
C ASN A 53 18.87 -4.84 -11.03
N THR A 54 18.54 -3.58 -11.33
CA THR A 54 19.53 -2.50 -11.36
C THR A 54 19.57 -1.86 -9.99
N ILE A 55 20.78 -1.66 -9.46
CA ILE A 55 21.05 -0.95 -8.21
C ILE A 55 22.12 0.12 -8.45
N VAL A 56 22.00 1.25 -7.75
CA VAL A 56 23.01 2.31 -7.73
C VAL A 56 23.96 2.05 -6.58
N LEU A 57 25.25 1.94 -6.85
CA LEU A 57 26.28 1.69 -5.84
C LEU A 57 26.89 2.99 -5.28
N ASP A 58 27.04 3.99 -6.15
CA ASP A 58 27.54 5.33 -5.83
C ASP A 58 26.95 6.35 -6.83
N ASP A 59 27.44 7.59 -6.83
CA ASP A 59 26.92 8.66 -7.69
C ASP A 59 27.27 8.49 -9.19
N LYS A 60 27.99 7.45 -9.60
CA LYS A 60 28.42 7.22 -11.00
C LYS A 60 28.29 5.76 -11.46
N THR A 61 28.15 4.81 -10.54
CA THR A 61 28.30 3.37 -10.74
C THR A 61 27.01 2.64 -10.44
N ILE A 62 26.66 1.71 -11.33
CA ILE A 62 25.50 0.85 -11.20
C ILE A 62 25.91 -0.62 -11.24
N SER A 63 25.09 -1.48 -10.65
CA SER A 63 25.19 -2.93 -10.80
C SER A 63 23.87 -3.47 -11.34
N ILE A 64 23.96 -4.38 -12.31
CA ILE A 64 22.84 -5.11 -12.88
C ILE A 64 23.01 -6.57 -12.47
N GLU A 65 22.04 -7.13 -11.77
CA GLU A 65 22.06 -8.53 -11.36
C GLU A 65 21.79 -9.47 -12.54
N ALA A 66 22.39 -10.66 -12.50
CA ALA A 66 22.06 -11.75 -13.41
C ALA A 66 20.54 -12.00 -13.48
N GLY A 67 20.04 -12.40 -14.65
CA GLY A 67 18.62 -12.59 -14.84
C GLY A 67 18.22 -12.83 -16.29
N MET A 68 16.90 -12.85 -16.51
CA MET A 68 16.31 -13.18 -17.79
C MET A 68 15.19 -12.21 -18.16
N ALA A 69 15.12 -11.88 -19.44
CA ALA A 69 14.01 -11.16 -20.04
C ALA A 69 13.56 -11.79 -21.36
N LEU A 70 12.37 -11.41 -21.81
CA LEU A 70 11.85 -11.69 -23.15
C LEU A 70 11.67 -10.36 -23.88
N ASP A 71 12.20 -10.24 -25.08
CA ASP A 71 11.99 -9.03 -25.88
C ASP A 71 10.64 -9.04 -26.63
N TYR A 72 10.34 -7.92 -27.29
CA TYR A 72 9.12 -7.75 -28.08
C TYR A 72 9.10 -8.57 -29.39
N GLN A 73 10.10 -9.42 -29.60
CA GLN A 73 10.13 -10.40 -30.66
C GLN A 73 10.13 -11.85 -30.13
N GLY A 74 9.88 -12.03 -28.83
CA GLY A 74 9.84 -13.32 -28.15
C GLY A 74 11.19 -14.01 -27.94
N ARG A 75 12.30 -13.29 -28.15
CA ARG A 75 13.66 -13.81 -27.94
C ARG A 75 14.03 -13.71 -26.46
N GLU A 76 14.72 -14.72 -25.98
CA GLU A 76 15.28 -14.77 -24.63
C GLU A 76 16.54 -13.92 -24.56
N ILE A 77 16.60 -13.06 -23.55
CA ILE A 77 17.79 -12.30 -23.18
C ILE A 77 18.22 -12.84 -21.83
N VAL A 78 19.40 -13.46 -21.77
CA VAL A 78 19.95 -14.03 -20.54
C VAL A 78 21.24 -13.29 -20.19
N MET A 79 21.25 -12.71 -18.99
CA MET A 79 22.46 -12.16 -18.36
C MET A 79 22.92 -13.16 -17.31
N GLU A 80 23.95 -13.94 -17.65
CA GLU A 80 24.43 -15.06 -16.82
C GLU A 80 25.11 -14.61 -15.53
N GLU A 81 25.81 -13.48 -15.59
CA GLU A 81 26.57 -12.91 -14.48
C GLU A 81 26.19 -11.46 -14.23
N SER A 82 26.21 -11.06 -12.96
CA SER A 82 25.98 -9.67 -12.57
C SER A 82 27.12 -8.79 -13.09
N VAL A 83 26.77 -7.60 -13.59
CA VAL A 83 27.74 -6.66 -14.16
C VAL A 83 27.69 -5.34 -13.40
N THR A 84 28.86 -4.85 -12.98
CA THR A 84 29.03 -3.51 -12.40
C THR A 84 29.74 -2.60 -13.40
N LYS A 85 29.13 -1.47 -13.75
CA LYS A 85 29.70 -0.47 -14.67
C LYS A 85 29.45 0.95 -14.18
N LYS A 86 30.40 1.83 -14.49
CA LYS A 86 30.16 3.28 -14.45
C LYS A 86 29.26 3.67 -15.63
N LEU A 87 28.33 4.59 -15.40
CA LEU A 87 27.36 5.05 -16.41
C LEU A 87 28.04 5.51 -17.71
N ASN A 88 29.17 6.20 -17.63
CA ASN A 88 29.91 6.68 -18.80
C ASN A 88 30.62 5.61 -19.64
N VAL A 89 30.74 4.39 -19.12
CA VAL A 89 31.34 3.25 -19.84
C VAL A 89 30.25 2.48 -20.63
N ILE A 90 28.98 2.78 -20.40
CA ILE A 90 27.87 2.14 -21.10
C ILE A 90 27.65 2.86 -22.43
N ASP A 91 27.47 2.07 -23.49
CA ASP A 91 27.20 2.55 -24.84
C ASP A 91 26.01 3.53 -24.84
N GLY A 92 26.12 4.60 -25.64
CA GLY A 92 25.09 5.66 -25.72
C GLY A 92 25.23 6.79 -24.69
N PHE A 93 26.08 6.69 -23.66
CA PHE A 93 26.22 7.77 -22.66
C PHE A 93 26.58 9.14 -23.26
N TYR A 94 27.54 9.15 -24.18
CA TYR A 94 28.03 10.37 -24.83
C TYR A 94 27.14 10.86 -25.97
N GLU A 95 26.23 10.02 -26.47
CA GLU A 95 25.27 10.37 -27.53
C GLU A 95 24.04 11.08 -26.97
N ILE A 96 23.86 11.07 -25.64
CA ILE A 96 22.75 11.75 -24.96
C ILE A 96 23.10 13.22 -24.76
N GLU A 97 22.61 14.05 -25.66
CA GLU A 97 22.71 15.52 -25.58
C GLU A 97 21.47 16.10 -24.86
N ASP A 98 21.71 17.11 -24.03
CA ASP A 98 20.68 18.02 -23.48
C ASP A 98 19.48 17.40 -22.73
N THR A 99 19.66 16.26 -22.06
CA THR A 99 18.64 15.71 -21.14
C THR A 99 19.21 15.26 -19.80
N ASP A 100 18.46 15.53 -18.73
CA ASP A 100 18.78 15.02 -17.38
C ASP A 100 18.32 13.57 -17.21
N ASN A 101 17.26 13.18 -17.91
CA ASN A 101 16.70 11.83 -17.85
C ASN A 101 17.42 10.92 -18.84
N VAL A 102 17.91 9.80 -18.34
CA VAL A 102 18.62 8.77 -19.09
C VAL A 102 18.04 7.41 -18.73
N TYR A 103 17.82 6.57 -19.73
CA TYR A 103 17.27 5.24 -19.55
C TYR A 103 18.30 4.18 -19.89
N LEU A 104 18.41 3.15 -19.03
CA LEU A 104 19.19 1.96 -19.29
C LEU A 104 18.31 0.89 -19.92
N CYS A 105 18.72 0.44 -21.09
CA CYS A 105 18.04 -0.57 -21.87
C CYS A 105 18.87 -1.85 -21.98
N ILE A 106 18.18 -2.98 -22.14
CA ILE A 106 18.77 -4.25 -22.54
C ILE A 106 18.05 -4.78 -23.78
N ASP A 107 18.84 -5.24 -24.74
CA ASP A 107 18.37 -5.85 -25.99
C ASP A 107 19.08 -7.18 -26.22
N TYR A 108 18.43 -8.05 -26.98
CA TYR A 108 19.04 -9.26 -27.52
C TYR A 108 20.19 -8.89 -28.47
N ASN A 109 21.30 -9.62 -28.36
CA ASN A 109 22.43 -9.50 -29.26
C ASN A 109 22.92 -10.88 -29.69
N GLU A 110 23.46 -10.97 -30.91
CA GLU A 110 24.12 -12.19 -31.39
C GLU A 110 25.43 -11.83 -32.06
N GLU A 111 26.46 -12.64 -31.81
CA GLU A 111 27.80 -12.44 -32.34
C GLU A 111 28.35 -13.74 -32.92
N ASN A 112 28.96 -13.62 -34.10
CA ASN A 112 29.66 -14.74 -34.69
C ASN A 112 30.97 -15.00 -33.91
N LYS A 113 31.20 -16.24 -33.48
CA LYS A 113 32.39 -16.70 -32.75
C LYS A 113 33.09 -17.81 -33.51
N GLU A 114 34.35 -18.02 -33.15
CA GLU A 114 35.21 -19.08 -33.70
C GLU A 114 35.43 -18.91 -35.21
N LEU A 115 36.28 -17.95 -35.59
CA LEU A 115 36.68 -17.72 -36.99
C LEU A 115 37.34 -18.98 -37.57
N MET A 116 36.83 -19.47 -38.69
CA MET A 116 37.32 -20.64 -39.41
C MET A 116 37.53 -20.34 -40.90
N HIS A 117 38.40 -21.11 -41.53
CA HIS A 117 38.61 -21.07 -42.98
C HIS A 117 37.77 -22.15 -43.65
N SER A 118 36.93 -21.76 -44.61
CA SER A 118 36.18 -22.73 -45.42
C SER A 118 37.10 -23.41 -46.42
N ILE A 119 37.12 -24.74 -46.44
CA ILE A 119 37.98 -25.55 -47.33
C ILE A 119 37.35 -25.68 -48.73
N ALA A 120 36.05 -25.42 -48.88
CA ALA A 120 35.28 -25.66 -50.10
C ALA A 120 34.59 -24.40 -50.68
N GLY A 121 34.90 -23.21 -50.15
CA GLY A 121 34.27 -21.96 -50.57
C GLY A 121 34.81 -21.39 -51.89
N ASN A 122 33.96 -20.68 -52.63
CA ASN A 122 34.34 -19.97 -53.85
C ASN A 122 35.49 -18.97 -53.54
N PRO A 123 36.54 -18.83 -54.38
CA PRO A 123 37.66 -17.92 -54.09
C PRO A 123 37.27 -16.44 -53.97
N GLN A 124 36.08 -16.06 -54.45
CA GLN A 124 35.51 -14.72 -54.34
C GLN A 124 34.73 -14.48 -53.03
N GLU A 125 34.40 -15.54 -52.28
CA GLU A 125 33.81 -15.50 -50.94
C GLU A 125 34.89 -15.81 -49.89
N GLN A 126 36.03 -15.11 -49.95
CA GLN A 126 36.97 -15.03 -48.82
C GLN A 126 36.40 -14.16 -47.69
N GLY A 127 35.16 -14.47 -47.28
CA GLY A 127 34.58 -13.94 -46.06
C GLY A 127 35.15 -14.70 -44.86
N ASN A 128 35.35 -13.98 -43.76
CA ASN A 128 35.52 -14.56 -42.44
C ASN A 128 34.34 -15.50 -42.15
N ASN A 129 34.55 -16.81 -42.20
CA ASN A 129 33.55 -17.80 -41.81
C ASN A 129 33.65 -18.05 -40.31
N TYR A 130 32.53 -18.35 -39.66
CA TYR A 130 32.48 -18.53 -38.21
C TYR A 130 31.76 -19.83 -37.87
N ASN A 131 32.28 -20.56 -36.89
CA ASN A 131 31.76 -21.88 -36.52
C ASN A 131 30.56 -21.79 -35.56
N ARG A 132 30.42 -20.68 -34.81
CA ARG A 132 29.36 -20.53 -33.82
C ARG A 132 28.70 -19.16 -33.89
N ILE A 133 27.45 -19.11 -33.47
CA ILE A 133 26.73 -17.88 -33.13
C ILE A 133 26.53 -17.92 -31.62
N ALA A 134 27.07 -16.92 -30.91
CA ALA A 134 26.82 -16.72 -29.49
C ALA A 134 25.65 -15.77 -29.31
N GLU A 135 24.61 -16.25 -28.65
CA GLU A 135 23.48 -15.42 -28.23
C GLU A 135 23.79 -14.76 -26.89
N GLY A 136 23.33 -13.53 -26.70
CA GLY A 136 23.56 -12.77 -25.48
C GLY A 136 22.75 -11.49 -25.47
N TYR A 137 23.34 -10.45 -24.90
CA TYR A 137 22.68 -9.18 -24.70
C TYR A 137 23.60 -8.00 -25.01
N LYS A 138 22.99 -6.84 -25.26
CA LYS A 138 23.65 -5.54 -25.23
C LYS A 138 22.92 -4.64 -24.23
N ILE A 139 23.68 -3.89 -23.43
CA ILE A 139 23.16 -2.84 -22.56
C ILE A 139 23.59 -1.49 -23.10
N TYR A 140 22.70 -0.53 -23.11
CA TYR A 140 22.98 0.80 -23.64
C TYR A 140 22.10 1.85 -22.96
N LEU A 141 22.48 3.12 -23.09
CA LEU A 141 21.76 4.27 -22.57
C LEU A 141 21.07 5.04 -23.70
N THR A 142 19.89 5.56 -23.42
CA THR A 142 19.14 6.42 -24.34
C THR A 142 18.36 7.49 -23.58
N SER A 143 18.14 8.65 -24.20
CA SER A 143 17.17 9.66 -23.73
C SER A 143 15.80 9.51 -24.40
N TYR A 144 15.72 8.74 -25.49
CA TYR A 144 14.51 8.55 -26.26
C TYR A 144 13.66 7.41 -25.68
N VAL A 145 12.36 7.68 -25.50
CA VAL A 145 11.36 6.71 -25.06
C VAL A 145 10.21 6.70 -26.08
N ASN A 146 9.95 5.54 -26.66
CA ASN A 146 8.76 5.37 -27.50
C ASN A 146 7.55 5.01 -26.64
N GLU A 147 6.94 6.01 -25.99
CA GLU A 147 5.76 5.83 -25.13
C GLU A 147 4.60 5.15 -25.88
N ASN A 148 4.46 5.41 -27.18
CA ASN A 148 3.37 4.86 -28.00
C ASN A 148 3.35 3.34 -28.02
N THR A 149 4.53 2.74 -28.12
CA THR A 149 4.69 1.30 -28.20
C THR A 149 4.79 0.66 -26.81
N ILE A 150 5.48 1.28 -25.86
CA ILE A 150 5.61 0.76 -24.49
C ILE A 150 4.25 0.52 -23.83
N PHE A 151 3.30 1.43 -24.03
CA PHE A 151 1.97 1.37 -23.41
C PHE A 151 0.88 0.79 -24.33
N SER A 152 1.24 0.05 -25.38
CA SER A 152 0.27 -0.45 -26.38
C SER A 152 -0.85 -1.31 -25.79
N MET A 153 -0.57 -2.07 -24.72
CA MET A 153 -1.57 -2.88 -24.02
C MET A 153 -2.39 -2.04 -23.03
N ASP A 154 -1.80 -1.04 -22.37
CA ASP A 154 -2.55 -0.08 -21.55
C ASP A 154 -3.60 0.65 -22.39
N ARG A 155 -3.33 0.89 -23.67
CA ARG A 155 -4.26 1.50 -24.64
C ARG A 155 -5.54 0.70 -24.89
N LEU A 156 -5.54 -0.60 -24.60
CA LEU A 156 -6.76 -1.41 -24.66
C LEU A 156 -7.72 -1.04 -23.53
N LYS A 157 -7.15 -0.71 -22.36
CA LYS A 157 -7.86 -0.46 -21.11
C LYS A 157 -8.11 1.03 -20.87
N ASN A 158 -7.22 1.88 -21.34
CA ASN A 158 -7.19 3.31 -21.08
C ASN A 158 -6.87 4.10 -22.36
N TYR A 159 -7.44 5.29 -22.49
CA TYR A 159 -7.02 6.28 -23.48
C TYR A 159 -6.23 7.36 -22.75
N THR A 160 -4.97 7.57 -23.15
CA THR A 160 -4.06 8.55 -22.54
C THR A 160 -3.70 9.60 -23.57
N LYS A 161 -3.75 10.87 -23.19
CA LYS A 161 -3.42 12.00 -24.06
C LYS A 161 -2.67 13.08 -23.31
N VAL A 162 -1.63 13.62 -23.93
CA VAL A 162 -0.97 14.84 -23.46
C VAL A 162 -1.86 16.03 -23.83
N ILE A 163 -2.37 16.73 -22.82
CA ILE A 163 -3.26 17.88 -22.98
C ILE A 163 -2.45 19.16 -23.16
N PHE A 164 -1.28 19.23 -22.54
CA PHE A 164 -0.38 20.38 -22.61
C PHE A 164 1.06 19.94 -22.39
N GLU A 165 2.01 20.42 -23.20
CA GLU A 165 3.44 20.18 -23.02
C GLU A 165 4.25 21.38 -23.50
N LYS A 166 4.66 22.26 -22.58
CA LYS A 166 5.50 23.43 -22.87
C LYS A 166 6.33 23.82 -21.66
N LYS A 167 7.50 24.42 -21.91
CA LYS A 167 8.33 25.08 -20.87
C LYS A 167 8.63 24.17 -19.66
N GLY A 168 8.82 22.87 -19.89
CA GLY A 168 9.08 21.90 -18.84
C GLY A 168 7.84 21.46 -18.03
N LEU A 169 6.62 21.86 -18.41
CA LEU A 169 5.38 21.34 -17.84
C LEU A 169 4.69 20.39 -18.82
N LYS A 170 4.44 19.15 -18.41
CA LYS A 170 3.65 18.15 -19.15
C LYS A 170 2.40 17.78 -18.35
N ILE A 171 1.23 17.95 -18.94
CA ILE A 171 -0.08 17.56 -18.38
C ILE A 171 -0.62 16.41 -19.22
N THR A 172 -0.79 15.25 -18.60
CA THR A 172 -1.26 14.03 -19.25
C THR A 172 -2.58 13.59 -18.62
N GLN A 173 -3.62 13.44 -19.43
CA GLN A 173 -4.93 12.95 -19.00
C GLN A 173 -5.12 11.51 -19.44
N LYS A 174 -5.60 10.66 -18.53
CA LYS A 174 -5.86 9.24 -18.73
C LYS A 174 -7.30 8.92 -18.34
N VAL A 175 -8.04 8.34 -19.27
CA VAL A 175 -9.45 7.94 -19.10
C VAL A 175 -9.60 6.45 -19.41
N PRO A 176 -10.56 5.73 -18.82
CA PRO A 176 -10.87 4.37 -19.24
C PRO A 176 -11.33 4.33 -20.70
N ALA A 177 -10.85 3.34 -21.47
CA ALA A 177 -11.34 3.12 -22.83
C ALA A 177 -12.78 2.58 -22.85
N TYR A 178 -13.17 1.88 -21.78
CA TYR A 178 -14.50 1.29 -21.59
C TYR A 178 -15.01 1.56 -20.18
N VAL A 179 -16.30 1.86 -20.06
CA VAL A 179 -17.02 2.00 -18.79
C VAL A 179 -18.38 1.35 -18.91
N LYS A 180 -18.93 0.84 -17.81
CA LYS A 180 -20.29 0.33 -17.78
C LYS A 180 -21.28 1.48 -17.54
N GLY A 181 -22.42 1.47 -18.24
CA GLY A 181 -23.50 2.44 -18.01
C GLY A 181 -23.92 2.47 -16.54
N GLY A 182 -24.12 3.67 -15.98
CA GLY A 182 -24.50 3.87 -14.59
C GLY A 182 -23.42 3.60 -13.55
N GLN A 183 -22.20 3.20 -13.96
CA GLN A 183 -21.10 2.93 -13.04
C GLN A 183 -20.19 4.16 -12.86
N ASP A 184 -19.68 4.29 -11.64
CA ASP A 184 -18.60 5.19 -11.25
C ASP A 184 -17.22 4.69 -11.73
N PHE A 185 -16.39 5.64 -12.16
CA PHE A 185 -15.03 5.36 -12.62
C PHE A 185 -14.10 6.55 -12.34
N GLU A 186 -12.80 6.33 -12.49
CA GLU A 186 -11.76 7.34 -12.23
C GLU A 186 -11.18 7.86 -13.55
N ILE A 187 -11.04 9.18 -13.64
CA ILE A 187 -10.20 9.88 -14.62
C ILE A 187 -8.97 10.39 -13.89
N THR A 188 -7.80 10.17 -14.47
CA THR A 188 -6.52 10.54 -13.87
C THR A 188 -5.87 11.64 -14.67
N VAL A 189 -5.40 12.70 -14.01
CA VAL A 189 -4.61 13.77 -14.61
C VAL A 189 -3.25 13.82 -13.93
N GLN A 190 -2.18 13.62 -14.70
CA GLN A 190 -0.81 13.69 -14.23
C GLN A 190 -0.21 15.03 -14.63
N VAL A 191 0.34 15.75 -13.66
CA VAL A 191 1.06 17.01 -13.83
C VAL A 191 2.53 16.74 -13.56
N GLU A 192 3.39 16.99 -14.53
CA GLU A 192 4.82 16.72 -14.44
C GLU A 192 5.66 17.96 -14.76
N LYS A 193 6.42 18.43 -13.77
CA LYS A 193 7.45 19.46 -13.90
C LYS A 193 8.78 18.77 -14.25
N THR A 194 9.44 19.24 -15.29
CA THR A 194 10.77 18.81 -15.74
C THR A 194 11.63 20.05 -15.91
N ASN A 195 12.61 20.21 -15.02
CA ASN A 195 13.47 21.40 -14.97
C ASN A 195 12.68 22.72 -14.94
N LEU A 196 11.58 22.75 -14.20
CA LEU A 196 10.67 23.89 -14.09
C LEU A 196 10.54 24.38 -12.64
N PRO A 197 11.48 25.21 -12.14
CA PRO A 197 11.47 25.71 -10.77
C PRO A 197 10.54 26.93 -10.61
N ARG A 198 9.28 26.79 -11.04
CA ARG A 198 8.27 27.83 -10.99
C ARG A 198 6.96 27.28 -10.43
N ALA A 199 6.19 28.15 -9.79
CA ALA A 199 4.83 27.84 -9.40
C ALA A 199 3.99 27.50 -10.64
N VAL A 200 3.08 26.54 -10.51
CA VAL A 200 2.20 26.12 -11.60
C VAL A 200 0.77 26.06 -11.09
N GLU A 201 -0.15 26.65 -11.84
CA GLU A 201 -1.59 26.53 -11.62
C GLU A 201 -2.25 26.02 -12.90
N LEU A 202 -3.23 25.16 -12.75
CA LEU A 202 -4.07 24.69 -13.85
C LEU A 202 -5.53 24.64 -13.41
N ASP A 203 -6.40 25.04 -14.32
CA ASP A 203 -7.85 25.04 -14.15
C ASP A 203 -8.51 24.83 -15.51
N TYR A 204 -9.17 23.70 -15.71
CA TYR A 204 -9.93 23.43 -16.93
C TYR A 204 -11.09 22.48 -16.68
N ILE A 205 -12.06 22.47 -17.61
CA ILE A 205 -13.24 21.61 -17.55
C ILE A 205 -13.14 20.52 -18.62
N ILE A 206 -13.53 19.31 -18.25
CA ILE A 206 -13.74 18.17 -19.15
C ILE A 206 -15.24 18.10 -19.46
N GLU A 207 -15.59 18.35 -20.71
CA GLU A 207 -16.96 18.35 -21.20
C GLU A 207 -17.34 17.01 -21.81
N SER A 208 -18.56 16.56 -21.55
CA SER A 208 -19.13 15.38 -22.20
C SER A 208 -20.66 15.37 -22.12
N ASP A 209 -21.30 14.84 -23.16
CA ASP A 209 -22.74 14.60 -23.16
C ASP A 209 -23.15 13.42 -22.29
N TYR A 210 -22.21 12.50 -22.01
CA TYR A 210 -22.52 11.22 -21.35
C TYR A 210 -21.88 11.06 -19.97
N ILE A 211 -20.90 11.89 -19.63
CA ILE A 211 -20.11 11.75 -18.40
C ILE A 211 -20.27 13.00 -17.55
N LYS A 212 -20.48 12.81 -16.24
CA LYS A 212 -20.51 13.89 -15.25
C LYS A 212 -19.71 13.53 -14.00
N ALA A 213 -19.44 14.52 -13.15
CA ALA A 213 -18.95 14.25 -11.80
C ALA A 213 -20.01 13.50 -10.97
N VAL A 214 -19.58 12.82 -9.91
CA VAL A 214 -20.47 12.05 -9.01
C VAL A 214 -21.57 12.92 -8.38
N ASP A 215 -21.28 14.19 -8.13
CA ASP A 215 -22.23 15.19 -7.61
C ASP A 215 -23.14 15.81 -8.69
N GLY A 216 -23.01 15.37 -9.95
CA GLY A 216 -23.77 15.86 -11.10
C GLY A 216 -23.24 17.15 -11.73
N SER A 217 -22.16 17.72 -11.20
CA SER A 217 -21.49 18.90 -11.73
C SER A 217 -20.60 18.57 -12.95
N ASN A 218 -20.01 19.61 -13.56
CA ASN A 218 -19.03 19.44 -14.62
C ASN A 218 -17.70 18.92 -14.04
N LEU A 219 -17.01 18.08 -14.80
CA LEU A 219 -15.70 17.55 -14.41
C LEU A 219 -14.64 18.65 -14.48
N ARG A 220 -14.38 19.32 -13.36
CA ARG A 220 -13.35 20.37 -13.26
C ARG A 220 -12.04 19.80 -12.74
N VAL A 221 -10.95 20.09 -13.43
CA VAL A 221 -9.59 19.79 -13.03
C VAL A 221 -8.96 21.06 -12.49
N TYR A 222 -8.66 21.07 -11.19
CA TYR A 222 -7.97 22.19 -10.55
C TYR A 222 -6.72 21.67 -9.84
N TYR A 223 -5.60 22.36 -10.03
CA TYR A 223 -4.37 22.11 -9.29
C TYR A 223 -3.55 23.37 -9.19
N CYS A 224 -3.04 23.61 -7.99
CA CYS A 224 -2.16 24.72 -7.68
C CYS A 224 -0.95 24.18 -6.94
N ASP A 225 0.24 24.59 -7.37
CA ASP A 225 1.51 24.18 -6.80
C ASP A 225 2.45 25.37 -6.75
N ASP A 226 2.46 26.01 -5.57
CA ASP A 226 3.32 27.14 -5.23
C ASP A 226 4.79 26.72 -5.02
N ASP A 227 5.07 25.42 -5.02
CA ASP A 227 6.41 24.88 -4.85
C ASP A 227 7.30 25.19 -6.07
N ILE A 228 8.52 25.64 -5.79
CA ILE A 228 9.57 25.93 -6.78
C ILE A 228 10.47 24.73 -7.06
N THR A 229 10.12 23.53 -6.57
CA THR A 229 10.79 22.29 -6.98
C THR A 229 10.79 22.14 -8.50
N ALA A 230 11.98 22.01 -9.09
CA ALA A 230 12.15 21.92 -10.53
C ALA A 230 11.60 20.63 -11.14
N TYR A 231 11.52 19.56 -10.34
CA TYR A 231 11.03 18.25 -10.76
C TYR A 231 10.00 17.77 -9.75
N LYS A 232 8.79 17.54 -10.23
CA LYS A 232 7.67 17.09 -9.41
C LYS A 232 6.64 16.43 -10.30
N LYS A 233 6.10 15.31 -9.85
CA LYS A 233 5.04 14.59 -10.52
C LYS A 233 3.88 14.42 -9.55
N THR A 234 2.73 14.97 -9.92
CA THR A 234 1.51 14.90 -9.11
C THR A 234 0.40 14.23 -9.90
N GLU A 235 -0.37 13.38 -9.24
CA GLU A 235 -1.52 12.69 -9.80
C GLU A 235 -2.82 13.23 -9.17
N ILE A 236 -3.73 13.68 -10.01
CA ILE A 236 -5.07 14.16 -9.64
C ILE A 236 -6.08 13.13 -10.10
N LYS A 237 -7.00 12.75 -9.21
CA LYS A 237 -8.01 11.72 -9.48
C LYS A 237 -9.40 12.32 -9.39
N LEU A 238 -10.17 12.15 -10.46
CA LEU A 238 -11.52 12.66 -10.60
C LEU A 238 -12.47 11.47 -10.68
N HIS A 239 -13.48 11.46 -9.83
CA HIS A 239 -14.53 10.46 -9.89
C HIS A 239 -15.65 10.94 -10.82
N ALA A 240 -16.00 10.11 -11.79
CA ALA A 240 -17.00 10.39 -12.81
C ALA A 240 -18.01 9.25 -12.89
N VAL A 241 -19.21 9.56 -13.36
CA VAL A 241 -20.29 8.59 -13.58
C VAL A 241 -20.72 8.66 -15.03
N ALA A 242 -20.85 7.49 -15.67
CA ALA A 242 -21.39 7.38 -17.01
C ALA A 242 -22.92 7.35 -16.95
N LYS A 243 -23.60 8.07 -17.85
CA LYS A 243 -25.04 7.92 -18.06
C LYS A 243 -25.39 6.45 -18.29
N ASP A 244 -26.56 6.06 -17.79
CA ASP A 244 -27.09 4.70 -17.96
C ASP A 244 -27.67 4.53 -19.37
N VAL A 245 -26.77 4.32 -20.33
CA VAL A 245 -27.08 4.07 -21.74
C VAL A 245 -26.30 2.85 -22.22
N GLU A 246 -26.85 2.12 -23.18
CA GLU A 246 -26.19 0.97 -23.78
C GLU A 246 -25.42 1.37 -25.04
N ASP A 247 -24.20 0.86 -25.18
CA ASP A 247 -23.37 0.91 -26.40
C ASP A 247 -23.20 2.30 -27.04
N ALA A 248 -22.70 3.27 -26.27
CA ALA A 248 -22.48 4.64 -26.74
C ALA A 248 -20.99 4.97 -26.89
N ASP A 249 -20.62 5.58 -28.03
CA ASP A 249 -19.32 6.21 -28.20
C ASP A 249 -19.33 7.59 -27.55
N VAL A 250 -18.35 7.84 -26.70
CA VAL A 250 -18.28 9.04 -25.86
C VAL A 250 -17.02 9.81 -26.19
N ILE A 251 -17.21 11.12 -26.35
CA ILE A 251 -16.14 12.08 -26.54
C ILE A 251 -16.05 12.92 -25.27
N LEU A 252 -14.85 12.99 -24.71
CA LEU A 252 -14.47 13.90 -23.65
C LEU A 252 -13.66 15.03 -24.28
N THR A 253 -14.06 16.26 -24.00
CA THR A 253 -13.46 17.43 -24.65
C THR A 253 -12.89 18.40 -23.61
N VAL A 254 -11.68 18.90 -23.86
CA VAL A 254 -11.11 20.03 -23.12
C VAL A 254 -11.03 21.22 -24.08
N ASN A 255 -11.74 22.29 -23.73
CA ASN A 255 -11.82 23.50 -24.53
C ASN A 255 -10.68 24.48 -24.18
N PRO A 256 -9.87 24.94 -25.15
CA PRO A 256 -8.84 25.95 -24.94
C PRO A 256 -9.31 27.20 -24.23
N LEU A 257 -10.49 27.72 -24.61
CA LEU A 257 -11.00 29.00 -24.12
C LEU A 257 -11.41 28.98 -22.65
N GLU A 258 -11.69 27.79 -22.13
CA GLU A 258 -12.07 27.54 -20.73
C GLU A 258 -10.92 26.91 -19.92
N SER A 259 -9.74 26.79 -20.53
CA SER A 259 -8.53 26.32 -19.86
C SER A 259 -7.66 27.50 -19.43
N ARG A 260 -7.15 27.43 -18.20
CA ARG A 260 -6.16 28.37 -17.65
C ARG A 260 -4.99 27.57 -17.14
N ILE A 261 -3.83 27.81 -17.72
CA ILE A 261 -2.57 27.22 -17.26
C ILE A 261 -1.66 28.39 -16.93
N SER A 262 -1.09 28.43 -15.73
CA SER A 262 -0.16 29.48 -15.32
C SER A 262 1.18 28.84 -14.98
N ILE A 263 2.27 29.40 -15.51
CA ILE A 263 3.64 29.02 -15.17
C ILE A 263 4.34 30.26 -14.61
N GLY A 264 4.41 30.37 -13.29
CA GLY A 264 4.74 31.62 -12.61
C GLY A 264 3.71 32.71 -12.93
N SER A 265 4.17 33.84 -13.45
CA SER A 265 3.30 34.95 -13.87
C SER A 265 2.78 34.82 -15.30
N GLU A 266 3.30 33.87 -16.08
CA GLU A 266 2.94 33.70 -17.49
C GLU A 266 1.67 32.85 -17.59
N LYS A 267 0.71 33.32 -18.40
CA LYS A 267 -0.52 32.58 -18.69
C LYS A 267 -0.38 31.86 -20.03
N GLU A 268 -0.70 30.58 -19.99
CA GLU A 268 -0.74 29.65 -21.10
C GLU A 268 -2.16 29.08 -21.22
N ALA A 269 -2.45 28.51 -22.38
CA ALA A 269 -3.68 27.78 -22.64
C ALA A 269 -3.37 26.52 -23.42
N VAL A 270 -4.32 25.59 -23.42
CA VAL A 270 -4.30 24.44 -24.31
C VAL A 270 -4.36 24.94 -25.76
N GLU A 271 -3.53 24.40 -26.66
CA GLU A 271 -3.37 24.98 -28.01
C GLU A 271 -4.62 24.84 -28.89
N GLU A 272 -5.29 23.70 -28.82
CA GLU A 272 -6.46 23.35 -29.62
C GLU A 272 -7.41 22.44 -28.85
N GLN A 273 -8.63 22.28 -29.36
CA GLN A 273 -9.65 21.45 -28.72
C GLN A 273 -9.17 20.00 -28.57
N GLN A 274 -8.93 19.59 -27.33
CA GLN A 274 -8.45 18.23 -27.06
C GLN A 274 -9.63 17.29 -26.94
N LYS A 275 -9.67 16.27 -27.80
CA LYS A 275 -10.65 15.19 -27.74
C LYS A 275 -10.02 13.91 -27.24
N MET A 276 -10.74 13.21 -26.39
CA MET A 276 -10.45 11.86 -25.91
C MET A 276 -11.68 10.99 -26.11
N PHE A 277 -11.47 9.70 -26.31
CA PHE A 277 -12.53 8.77 -26.69
C PHE A 277 -12.65 7.64 -25.68
N MET A 278 -13.88 7.29 -25.37
CA MET A 278 -14.24 6.15 -24.53
C MET A 278 -15.53 5.53 -25.05
N LYS A 279 -15.83 4.31 -24.60
CA LYS A 279 -17.06 3.62 -24.99
C LYS A 279 -17.83 3.15 -23.76
N ILE A 280 -19.12 3.44 -23.71
CA ILE A 280 -20.03 2.90 -22.72
C ILE A 280 -20.48 1.52 -23.20
N THR A 281 -20.30 0.50 -22.36
CA THR A 281 -20.64 -0.90 -22.67
C THR A 281 -21.64 -1.46 -21.67
N LYS A 282 -22.39 -2.47 -22.09
CA LYS A 282 -23.22 -3.27 -21.20
C LYS A 282 -22.39 -4.24 -20.35
N ASP A 283 -21.39 -4.84 -20.99
CA ASP A 283 -20.44 -5.76 -20.39
C ASP A 283 -19.52 -5.03 -19.42
N SER A 284 -18.85 -5.79 -18.54
CA SER A 284 -17.82 -5.24 -17.68
C SER A 284 -16.66 -4.69 -18.51
N ARG A 285 -15.94 -3.71 -17.95
CA ARG A 285 -14.74 -3.14 -18.58
C ARG A 285 -13.74 -4.22 -19.02
N ASN A 286 -13.57 -5.28 -18.23
CA ASN A 286 -12.62 -6.34 -18.53
C ASN A 286 -13.06 -7.19 -19.74
N GLU A 287 -14.34 -7.55 -19.82
CA GLU A 287 -14.90 -8.27 -20.98
C GLU A 287 -14.79 -7.46 -22.27
N ALA A 288 -15.08 -6.15 -22.20
CA ALA A 288 -14.93 -5.25 -23.34
C ALA A 288 -13.47 -5.19 -23.84
N VAL A 289 -12.50 -5.11 -22.92
CA VAL A 289 -11.07 -5.12 -23.24
C VAL A 289 -10.66 -6.45 -23.90
N ILE A 290 -11.09 -7.58 -23.35
CA ILE A 290 -10.80 -8.91 -23.90
C ILE A 290 -11.39 -9.05 -25.31
N SER A 291 -12.66 -8.68 -25.47
CA SER A 291 -13.37 -8.70 -26.76
C SER A 291 -12.66 -7.82 -27.80
N ARG A 292 -12.20 -6.62 -27.42
CA ARG A 292 -11.42 -5.75 -28.31
C ARG A 292 -10.10 -6.39 -28.73
N TYR A 293 -9.39 -7.01 -27.80
CA TYR A 293 -8.11 -7.66 -28.09
C TYR A 293 -8.29 -8.84 -29.07
N LEU A 294 -9.26 -9.72 -28.80
CA LEU A 294 -9.52 -10.90 -29.64
C LEU A 294 -10.00 -10.56 -31.06
N LYS A 295 -10.54 -9.35 -31.27
CA LYS A 295 -10.96 -8.85 -32.60
C LYS A 295 -9.80 -8.25 -33.42
N LYS A 296 -8.60 -8.07 -32.86
CA LYS A 296 -7.45 -7.53 -33.60
C LYS A 296 -7.02 -8.49 -34.70
N HIS A 297 -6.52 -7.96 -35.81
CA HIS A 297 -5.89 -8.77 -36.84
C HIS A 297 -4.59 -9.37 -36.29
N PHE A 298 -4.31 -10.63 -36.64
CA PHE A 298 -3.16 -11.36 -36.12
C PHE A 298 -1.82 -10.66 -36.41
N ASP A 299 -1.67 -10.10 -37.61
CA ASP A 299 -0.45 -9.37 -38.00
C ASP A 299 -0.24 -8.08 -37.21
N ASP A 300 -1.33 -7.42 -36.81
CA ASP A 300 -1.22 -6.25 -35.95
C ASP A 300 -0.67 -6.69 -34.60
N VAL A 301 -1.17 -7.80 -34.05
CA VAL A 301 -0.69 -8.34 -32.77
C VAL A 301 0.81 -8.65 -32.79
N LEU A 302 1.30 -9.30 -33.86
CA LEU A 302 2.70 -9.72 -33.99
C LEU A 302 3.68 -8.57 -34.25
N ASN A 303 3.24 -7.51 -34.94
CA ASN A 303 4.10 -6.38 -35.28
C ASN A 303 4.01 -5.22 -34.27
N LEU A 304 3.02 -5.24 -33.37
CA LEU A 304 2.94 -4.28 -32.26
C LEU A 304 4.27 -4.32 -31.49
N ASN A 305 5.02 -3.22 -31.55
CA ASN A 305 6.20 -2.96 -30.71
C ASN A 305 7.46 -3.80 -31.00
N ALA A 306 7.58 -4.43 -32.17
CA ALA A 306 8.72 -5.31 -32.48
C ALA A 306 10.11 -4.65 -32.35
N GLU A 307 10.19 -3.32 -32.30
CA GLU A 307 11.43 -2.53 -32.19
C GLU A 307 11.66 -1.93 -30.79
N ASN A 308 10.85 -2.31 -29.81
CA ASN A 308 11.00 -1.83 -28.46
C ASN A 308 12.11 -2.56 -27.71
N SER A 309 12.81 -1.79 -26.88
CA SER A 309 13.75 -2.29 -25.89
C SER A 309 13.10 -2.52 -24.53
N ILE A 310 13.81 -3.26 -23.68
CA ILE A 310 13.44 -3.47 -22.28
C ILE A 310 14.20 -2.46 -21.43
N TYR A 311 13.48 -1.57 -20.77
CA TYR A 311 14.04 -0.48 -19.98
C TYR A 311 14.18 -0.93 -18.54
N LEU A 312 15.42 -1.17 -18.10
CA LEU A 312 15.75 -1.68 -16.78
C LEU A 312 15.70 -0.59 -15.69
N ALA A 313 16.07 0.64 -16.05
CA ALA A 313 16.13 1.76 -15.12
C ALA A 313 16.03 3.12 -15.83
N LYS A 314 15.58 4.13 -15.07
CA LYS A 314 15.68 5.55 -15.38
C LYS A 314 16.59 6.21 -14.35
N PHE A 315 17.52 7.02 -14.84
CA PHE A 315 18.43 7.83 -14.05
C PHE A 315 18.15 9.30 -14.33
N ARG A 316 18.23 10.12 -13.29
CA ARG A 316 18.40 11.56 -13.47
C ARG A 316 19.86 11.90 -13.18
N ILE A 317 20.55 12.44 -14.17
CA ILE A 317 21.95 12.83 -14.07
C ILE A 317 22.09 14.35 -14.16
N ILE A 318 23.05 14.89 -13.42
CA ILE A 318 23.51 16.27 -13.61
C ILE A 318 24.89 16.20 -14.26
N LYS A 319 25.04 16.85 -15.42
CA LYS A 319 26.32 16.99 -16.13
C LYS A 319 26.96 18.35 -15.81
N ARG A 320 28.24 18.36 -15.47
CA ARG A 320 29.06 19.58 -15.28
C ARG A 320 30.34 19.44 -16.12
N GLY A 321 30.29 19.92 -17.35
CA GLY A 321 31.37 19.71 -18.32
C GLY A 321 31.53 18.22 -18.63
N SER A 322 32.72 17.67 -18.36
CA SER A 322 33.01 16.24 -18.55
C SER A 322 32.62 15.37 -17.35
N ASP A 323 32.23 15.97 -16.21
CA ASP A 323 31.83 15.23 -15.01
C ASP A 323 30.32 15.07 -14.92
N TYR A 324 29.86 14.01 -14.24
CA TYR A 324 28.45 13.72 -14.03
C TYR A 324 28.20 13.07 -12.68
N SER A 325 26.99 13.24 -12.14
CA SER A 325 26.52 12.50 -10.96
C SER A 325 25.05 12.09 -11.12
N ILE A 326 24.71 10.90 -10.65
CA ILE A 326 23.36 10.35 -10.54
C ILE A 326 22.69 10.99 -9.32
N VAL A 327 21.52 11.60 -9.53
CA VAL A 327 20.79 12.36 -8.50
C VAL A 327 19.42 11.75 -8.22
N ASP A 328 18.91 10.91 -9.12
CA ASP A 328 17.70 10.15 -8.93
C ASP A 328 17.76 8.84 -9.71
N PHE A 329 17.00 7.86 -9.23
CA PHE A 329 16.98 6.51 -9.77
C PHE A 329 15.60 5.89 -9.62
N GLU A 330 15.03 5.46 -10.74
CA GLU A 330 13.79 4.71 -10.79
C GLU A 330 14.04 3.37 -11.49
N ARG A 331 13.77 2.28 -10.77
CA ARG A 331 13.89 0.94 -11.30
C ARG A 331 12.67 0.58 -12.14
N LEU A 332 12.89 -0.04 -13.30
CA LEU A 332 11.85 -0.56 -14.22
C LEU A 332 10.70 0.46 -14.40
N PRO A 333 11.00 1.67 -14.91
CA PRO A 333 10.08 2.82 -14.93
C PRO A 333 8.77 2.53 -15.67
N PHE A 334 8.78 1.60 -16.62
CA PHE A 334 7.62 1.22 -17.42
C PHE A 334 6.95 -0.09 -16.99
N LYS A 335 7.40 -0.69 -15.88
CA LYS A 335 6.85 -1.93 -15.32
C LYS A 335 6.77 -3.08 -16.34
N GLN A 336 7.81 -3.21 -17.19
CA GLN A 336 7.90 -4.26 -18.20
C GLN A 336 8.25 -5.61 -17.54
N TYR A 337 7.24 -6.30 -17.00
CA TYR A 337 7.39 -7.61 -16.37
C TYR A 337 6.67 -8.69 -17.17
N VAL A 338 7.23 -9.89 -17.15
CA VAL A 338 6.58 -11.12 -17.62
C VAL A 338 6.26 -11.97 -16.40
N LEU A 339 4.97 -12.10 -16.10
CA LEU A 339 4.50 -12.90 -14.97
C LEU A 339 4.13 -14.31 -15.45
N SER A 340 4.57 -15.33 -14.72
CA SER A 340 4.14 -16.71 -14.97
C SER A 340 2.67 -16.89 -14.60
N ASN A 341 2.00 -17.88 -15.21
CA ASN A 341 0.60 -18.20 -14.88
C ASN A 341 0.40 -18.50 -13.38
N SER A 342 1.38 -19.14 -12.74
CA SER A 342 1.35 -19.41 -11.30
C SER A 342 1.41 -18.12 -10.49
N MET A 343 2.25 -17.15 -10.89
CA MET A 343 2.33 -15.85 -10.22
C MET A 343 1.05 -15.03 -10.44
N LEU A 344 0.50 -15.04 -11.65
CA LEU A 344 -0.78 -14.39 -11.95
C LEU A 344 -1.91 -14.99 -11.10
N TYR A 345 -1.98 -16.31 -10.99
CA TYR A 345 -2.96 -16.99 -10.17
C TYR A 345 -2.84 -16.56 -8.69
N LEU A 346 -1.63 -16.53 -8.13
CA LEU A 346 -1.37 -16.09 -6.77
C LEU A 346 -1.84 -14.63 -6.54
N LEU A 347 -1.48 -13.72 -7.44
CA LEU A 347 -1.89 -12.32 -7.35
C LEU A 347 -3.42 -12.14 -7.43
N MET A 348 -4.08 -12.92 -8.29
CA MET A 348 -5.54 -12.91 -8.41
C MET A 348 -6.23 -13.46 -7.15
N GLU A 349 -5.65 -14.46 -6.48
CA GLU A 349 -6.16 -14.95 -5.20
C GLU A 349 -5.99 -13.91 -4.09
N GLU A 350 -4.83 -13.25 -4.00
CA GLU A 350 -4.61 -12.14 -3.06
C GLU A 350 -5.58 -10.98 -3.29
N GLU A 351 -5.80 -10.59 -4.55
CA GLU A 351 -6.73 -9.52 -4.89
C GLU A 351 -8.17 -9.90 -4.48
N LYS A 352 -8.63 -11.11 -4.79
CA LYS A 352 -9.94 -11.62 -4.35
C LYS A 352 -10.09 -11.60 -2.83
N ASN A 353 -9.07 -12.05 -2.11
CA ASN A 353 -9.07 -12.04 -0.65
C ASN A 353 -9.11 -10.60 -0.11
N SER A 354 -8.38 -9.67 -0.74
CA SER A 354 -8.37 -8.26 -0.37
C SER A 354 -9.72 -7.59 -0.63
N ILE A 355 -10.39 -7.91 -1.74
CA ILE A 355 -11.73 -7.43 -2.07
C ILE A 355 -12.73 -8.02 -1.07
N ALA A 356 -12.70 -9.32 -0.81
CA ALA A 356 -13.58 -9.95 0.18
C ALA A 356 -13.37 -9.37 1.59
N LYS A 357 -12.14 -9.01 1.96
CA LYS A 357 -11.83 -8.31 3.21
C LYS A 357 -12.41 -6.90 3.21
N ARG A 358 -12.20 -6.11 2.13
CA ARG A 358 -12.75 -4.76 1.97
C ARG A 358 -14.27 -4.75 1.92
N GLU A 359 -14.91 -5.75 1.31
CA GLU A 359 -16.36 -5.91 1.30
C GLU A 359 -16.87 -6.24 2.70
N LYS A 360 -16.21 -7.13 3.45
CA LYS A 360 -16.54 -7.37 4.86
C LYS A 360 -16.34 -6.12 5.71
N GLU A 361 -15.28 -5.35 5.47
CA GLU A 361 -14.98 -4.09 6.15
C GLU A 361 -15.96 -2.97 5.74
N ALA A 362 -16.41 -2.92 4.47
CA ALA A 362 -17.39 -1.98 3.95
C ALA A 362 -18.83 -2.32 4.37
N ILE A 363 -19.14 -3.60 4.53
CA ILE A 363 -20.36 -4.08 5.20
C ILE A 363 -20.28 -3.79 6.70
N ALA A 364 -19.08 -3.79 7.28
CA ALA A 364 -18.84 -3.39 8.67
C ALA A 364 -18.74 -1.86 8.88
N VAL A 365 -18.70 -1.05 7.81
CA VAL A 365 -19.06 0.37 7.91
C VAL A 365 -20.56 0.38 8.22
N PRO A 366 -21.00 0.86 9.39
CA PRO A 366 -22.41 0.81 9.72
C PRO A 366 -23.14 1.68 8.71
N LEU A 367 -24.02 1.10 7.90
CA LEU A 367 -25.15 1.86 7.39
C LEU A 367 -25.79 2.51 8.61
N LYS A 368 -25.90 3.84 8.62
CA LYS A 368 -26.97 4.52 9.37
C LYS A 368 -28.31 4.10 8.76
N LYS A 369 -28.67 2.83 8.92
CA LYS A 369 -30.05 2.43 9.09
C LYS A 369 -30.28 2.53 10.58
N GLU A 370 -31.29 3.29 10.96
CA GLU A 370 -31.86 3.24 12.30
C GLU A 370 -32.29 1.81 12.57
N THR A 371 -31.38 1.03 13.12
CA THR A 371 -31.68 -0.26 13.71
C THR A 371 -30.84 -0.24 14.98
N LYS A 372 -31.52 -0.09 16.11
CA LYS A 372 -30.92 -0.05 17.44
C LYS A 372 -30.11 -1.32 17.68
N GLU A 373 -28.85 -1.35 17.31
CA GLU A 373 -27.90 -2.34 17.82
C GLU A 373 -27.31 -1.80 19.13
N LEU A 374 -27.49 -2.57 20.21
CA LEU A 374 -27.01 -2.24 21.54
C LEU A 374 -25.47 -2.18 21.56
N PRO A 375 -24.85 -1.29 22.35
CA PRO A 375 -23.40 -1.18 22.43
C PRO A 375 -22.77 -2.49 22.94
N LYS A 376 -21.74 -3.00 22.25
CA LYS A 376 -20.94 -4.13 22.74
C LYS A 376 -20.12 -3.69 23.95
N GLU A 377 -20.39 -4.31 25.09
CA GLU A 377 -19.61 -4.16 26.33
C GLU A 377 -18.23 -4.81 26.18
N GLU A 378 -17.15 -4.01 26.25
CA GLU A 378 -15.80 -4.57 26.44
C GLU A 378 -15.61 -4.98 27.91
N LYS A 379 -15.35 -6.28 28.14
CA LYS A 379 -15.14 -6.85 29.47
C LYS A 379 -13.65 -7.04 29.73
N LYS A 380 -13.13 -6.50 30.84
CA LYS A 380 -11.75 -6.79 31.31
C LYS A 380 -11.78 -7.94 32.30
N MET A 381 -10.90 -8.94 32.11
CA MET A 381 -10.83 -10.14 32.96
C MET A 381 -9.41 -10.39 33.49
N VAL A 382 -9.30 -10.72 34.77
CA VAL A 382 -8.06 -11.12 35.48
C VAL A 382 -8.32 -12.43 36.23
N ASN A 383 -7.30 -13.28 36.42
CA ASN A 383 -7.40 -14.54 37.16
C ASN A 383 -6.19 -14.78 38.08
N GLY A 384 -6.35 -15.67 39.06
CA GLY A 384 -5.31 -16.07 40.01
C GLY A 384 -5.66 -17.34 40.78
N LYS A 385 -4.75 -17.77 41.67
CA LYS A 385 -4.91 -18.94 42.54
C LYS A 385 -4.62 -18.57 44.00
N GLU A 386 -5.36 -19.16 44.92
CA GLU A 386 -5.23 -18.96 46.37
C GLU A 386 -5.31 -20.31 47.10
N THR A 387 -4.59 -20.49 48.19
CA THR A 387 -4.65 -21.73 49.00
C THR A 387 -5.20 -21.42 50.38
N ILE A 388 -6.30 -22.08 50.76
CA ILE A 388 -6.92 -21.90 52.08
C ILE A 388 -6.60 -23.09 52.96
N TYR A 389 -5.92 -22.84 54.08
CA TYR A 389 -5.58 -23.85 55.07
C TYR A 389 -6.79 -24.17 55.96
N ILE A 390 -7.08 -25.46 56.14
CA ILE A 390 -8.22 -25.99 56.90
C ILE A 390 -7.75 -27.02 57.94
N ASP A 391 -8.54 -27.23 59.00
CA ASP A 391 -8.24 -28.27 59.99
C ASP A 391 -8.75 -29.64 59.53
N LEU A 392 -8.15 -30.73 60.02
CA LEU A 392 -8.64 -32.09 59.74
C LEU A 392 -10.08 -32.33 60.24
N LYS A 393 -10.45 -31.74 61.40
CA LYS A 393 -11.82 -31.72 61.90
C LYS A 393 -12.49 -30.38 61.62
N CYS A 394 -12.79 -30.15 60.34
CA CYS A 394 -13.35 -28.88 59.88
C CYS A 394 -14.85 -28.87 59.65
N LYS A 395 -15.60 -29.95 59.85
CA LYS A 395 -17.04 -29.98 59.54
C LYS A 395 -17.78 -28.80 60.16
N ASN A 396 -18.50 -28.04 59.34
CA ASN A 396 -19.22 -26.81 59.65
C ASN A 396 -18.37 -25.59 60.08
N LYS A 397 -17.04 -25.67 60.09
CA LYS A 397 -16.15 -24.51 60.29
C LYS A 397 -16.02 -23.70 59.01
N VAL A 398 -15.72 -22.41 59.19
CA VAL A 398 -15.56 -21.42 58.12
C VAL A 398 -14.16 -20.82 58.18
N TYR A 399 -13.47 -20.80 57.05
CA TYR A 399 -12.13 -20.27 56.86
C TYR A 399 -12.14 -19.11 55.87
N PHE A 400 -11.23 -18.17 56.03
CA PHE A 400 -11.15 -16.95 55.23
C PHE A 400 -9.76 -16.83 54.61
N SER A 401 -9.69 -16.38 53.36
CA SER A 401 -8.44 -15.93 52.76
C SER A 401 -8.02 -14.56 53.32
N ASP A 402 -6.74 -14.22 53.08
CA ASP A 402 -6.30 -12.83 53.11
C ASP A 402 -7.02 -12.00 52.03
N GLU A 403 -6.91 -10.68 52.12
CA GLU A 403 -7.52 -9.76 51.16
C GLU A 403 -6.73 -9.76 49.85
N ILE A 404 -7.35 -10.21 48.76
CA ILE A 404 -6.75 -10.40 47.43
C ILE A 404 -7.06 -9.18 46.57
N ALA A 405 -6.03 -8.56 45.99
CA ALA A 405 -6.20 -7.46 45.03
C ALA A 405 -6.39 -8.01 43.61
N HIS A 406 -7.51 -7.67 42.96
CA HIS A 406 -7.85 -8.21 41.63
C HIS A 406 -7.31 -7.37 40.45
N GLY A 407 -6.73 -6.19 40.71
CA GLY A 407 -6.02 -5.39 39.69
C GLY A 407 -6.87 -4.67 38.63
N LEU A 408 -8.21 -4.70 38.71
CA LEU A 408 -9.13 -4.06 37.75
C LEU A 408 -9.58 -2.64 38.17
N GLY A 409 -8.85 -2.03 39.10
CA GLY A 409 -9.18 -0.73 39.72
C GLY A 409 -10.45 -0.77 40.58
N GLN A 410 -10.85 0.39 41.11
CA GLN A 410 -12.05 0.51 41.94
C GLN A 410 -13.34 0.27 41.14
N GLY A 411 -14.33 -0.38 41.74
CA GLY A 411 -15.65 -0.63 41.14
C GLY A 411 -16.12 -2.06 41.31
N ASN A 412 -17.37 -2.32 40.92
CA ASN A 412 -17.96 -3.64 41.04
C ASN A 412 -17.33 -4.61 40.02
N VAL A 413 -16.95 -5.78 40.51
CA VAL A 413 -16.44 -6.88 39.68
C VAL A 413 -17.25 -8.14 39.96
N LEU A 414 -17.49 -8.93 38.91
CA LEU A 414 -17.98 -10.29 39.06
C LEU A 414 -16.78 -11.18 39.39
N ILE A 415 -16.84 -11.88 40.51
CA ILE A 415 -15.79 -12.84 40.91
C ILE A 415 -16.37 -14.24 40.85
N SER A 416 -15.70 -15.12 40.12
CA SER A 416 -16.00 -16.55 40.06
C SER A 416 -14.85 -17.34 40.69
N THR A 417 -15.16 -18.36 41.47
CA THR A 417 -14.18 -19.21 42.16
C THR A 417 -14.46 -20.68 41.91
N ALA A 418 -13.41 -21.49 41.80
CA ALA A 418 -13.48 -22.93 41.68
C ALA A 418 -12.46 -23.61 42.61
N VAL A 419 -12.84 -24.74 43.20
CA VAL A 419 -11.93 -25.60 43.95
C VAL A 419 -11.11 -26.42 42.97
N GLU A 420 -9.78 -26.41 43.12
CA GLU A 420 -8.85 -27.09 42.22
C GLU A 420 -8.40 -28.43 42.83
N GLU A 421 -8.69 -29.51 42.12
CA GLU A 421 -8.16 -30.86 42.36
C GLU A 421 -7.01 -31.11 41.39
N LYS A 422 -5.82 -31.35 41.94
CA LYS A 422 -4.64 -31.65 41.12
C LYS A 422 -4.54 -33.16 40.89
N ALA A 423 -4.09 -33.53 39.70
CA ALA A 423 -3.74 -34.92 39.39
C ALA A 423 -2.63 -35.43 40.33
N GLU A 424 -2.87 -36.55 41.04
CA GLU A 424 -1.84 -37.23 41.86
C GLU A 424 -1.23 -38.40 41.07
N GLY A 425 -0.60 -38.11 39.94
CA GLY A 425 0.10 -39.10 39.12
C GLY A 425 0.59 -38.58 37.77
N ASN A 426 1.66 -39.19 37.25
CA ASN A 426 2.17 -38.91 35.88
C ASN A 426 1.48 -39.80 34.82
N GLY A 427 0.18 -40.04 34.97
CA GLY A 427 -0.62 -40.80 34.00
C GLY A 427 -1.11 -39.91 32.86
N ILE A 428 -1.10 -40.40 31.62
CA ILE A 428 -1.51 -39.65 30.41
C ILE A 428 -2.99 -39.17 30.47
N TYR A 429 -3.81 -39.78 31.34
CA TYR A 429 -5.22 -39.46 31.55
C TYR A 429 -5.52 -38.70 32.84
N ASP A 430 -4.50 -38.33 33.61
CA ASP A 430 -4.68 -37.55 34.84
C ASP A 430 -4.72 -36.05 34.47
N GLN A 431 -5.84 -35.39 34.77
CA GLN A 431 -6.06 -33.98 34.45
C GLN A 431 -6.51 -33.23 35.70
N ASP A 432 -5.99 -32.01 35.87
CA ASP A 432 -6.48 -31.10 36.90
C ASP A 432 -7.97 -30.80 36.68
N LYS A 433 -8.76 -30.88 37.76
CA LYS A 433 -10.20 -30.60 37.72
C LYS A 433 -10.49 -29.32 38.50
N ALA A 434 -11.40 -28.51 37.98
CA ALA A 434 -11.89 -27.30 38.64
C ALA A 434 -13.39 -27.44 38.93
N PHE A 435 -13.76 -27.45 40.20
CA PHE A 435 -15.15 -27.58 40.65
C PHE A 435 -15.75 -26.22 40.98
N PHE A 436 -16.78 -25.83 40.25
CA PHE A 436 -17.53 -24.59 40.47
C PHE A 436 -18.80 -24.87 41.27
N GLY A 437 -19.02 -24.11 42.34
CA GLY A 437 -20.23 -24.22 43.17
C GLY A 437 -20.14 -25.29 44.25
N ASP A 438 -21.29 -25.89 44.59
CA ASP A 438 -21.40 -26.86 45.68
C ASP A 438 -21.01 -28.26 45.21
N MET A 439 -19.82 -28.72 45.62
CA MET A 439 -19.29 -30.04 45.27
C MET A 439 -20.13 -31.19 45.84
N SER A 440 -20.94 -30.96 46.88
CA SER A 440 -21.72 -32.02 47.50
C SER A 440 -22.75 -32.65 46.57
N ILE A 441 -23.16 -31.94 45.51
CA ILE A 441 -24.11 -32.44 44.50
C ILE A 441 -23.49 -33.58 43.66
N LEU A 442 -22.15 -33.62 43.55
CA LEU A 442 -21.44 -34.62 42.76
C LEU A 442 -21.16 -35.91 43.54
N SER A 443 -21.53 -35.95 44.83
CA SER A 443 -21.31 -37.09 45.73
C SER A 443 -21.88 -38.39 45.14
N GLY A 444 -21.06 -39.43 45.02
CA GLY A 444 -21.47 -40.74 44.52
C GLY A 444 -21.63 -40.84 42.99
N SER A 445 -21.21 -39.81 42.25
CA SER A 445 -21.12 -39.86 40.79
C SER A 445 -19.73 -40.30 40.32
N MET A 446 -19.59 -40.58 39.01
CA MET A 446 -18.26 -40.85 38.41
C MET A 446 -17.33 -39.62 38.38
N PHE A 447 -17.84 -38.45 38.77
CA PHE A 447 -17.11 -37.18 38.83
C PHE A 447 -16.91 -36.71 40.28
N ASP A 448 -17.14 -37.59 41.26
CA ASP A 448 -16.91 -37.27 42.67
C ASP A 448 -15.43 -36.97 42.91
N SER A 449 -15.16 -35.98 43.76
CA SER A 449 -13.81 -35.55 44.10
C SER A 449 -13.33 -36.28 45.35
N TYR A 450 -12.02 -36.53 45.44
CA TYR A 450 -11.41 -37.00 46.68
C TYR A 450 -11.18 -35.86 47.70
N LEU A 451 -11.31 -34.59 47.28
CA LEU A 451 -11.17 -33.43 48.14
C LEU A 451 -12.37 -33.30 49.08
N PRO A 452 -12.21 -32.66 50.26
CA PRO A 452 -13.33 -32.42 51.16
C PRO A 452 -14.41 -31.58 50.48
N LYS A 453 -15.67 -31.96 50.69
CA LYS A 453 -16.80 -31.15 50.23
C LYS A 453 -16.81 -29.82 50.96
N VAL A 454 -16.60 -28.76 50.19
CA VAL A 454 -16.60 -27.39 50.68
C VAL A 454 -17.59 -26.54 49.91
N SER A 455 -18.15 -25.54 50.59
CA SER A 455 -18.91 -24.47 49.98
C SER A 455 -18.08 -23.20 49.99
N VAL A 456 -17.92 -22.59 48.81
CA VAL A 456 -17.11 -21.38 48.63
C VAL A 456 -18.00 -20.16 48.42
N ALA A 457 -17.73 -19.09 49.15
CA ALA A 457 -18.35 -17.78 49.00
C ALA A 457 -17.29 -16.69 48.83
N VAL A 458 -17.67 -15.55 48.25
CA VAL A 458 -16.76 -14.42 48.00
C VAL A 458 -17.32 -13.14 48.61
N ILE A 459 -16.47 -12.38 49.29
CA ILE A 459 -16.76 -11.04 49.78
C ILE A 459 -15.96 -10.05 48.93
N SER A 460 -16.64 -9.19 48.18
CA SER A 460 -15.99 -8.16 47.33
C SER A 460 -15.94 -6.80 48.05
N TYR A 461 -14.83 -6.08 47.90
CA TYR A 461 -14.63 -4.71 48.40
C TYR A 461 -14.40 -3.72 47.24
N PRO A 462 -15.46 -3.26 46.56
CA PRO A 462 -15.36 -2.46 45.33
C PRO A 462 -14.53 -1.19 45.45
N GLN A 463 -14.59 -0.51 46.61
CA GLN A 463 -13.87 0.75 46.85
C GLN A 463 -12.35 0.57 46.97
N LYS A 464 -11.91 -0.63 47.35
CA LYS A 464 -10.48 -0.97 47.46
C LYS A 464 -9.96 -1.71 46.23
N GLY A 465 -10.85 -2.32 45.42
CA GLY A 465 -10.45 -3.18 44.31
C GLY A 465 -9.90 -4.53 44.78
N THR A 466 -10.43 -5.04 45.89
CA THR A 466 -9.99 -6.27 46.56
C THR A 466 -11.18 -7.17 46.91
N PHE A 467 -10.92 -8.44 47.23
CA PHE A 467 -11.93 -9.38 47.69
C PHE A 467 -11.33 -10.43 48.64
N ARG A 468 -12.19 -11.20 49.32
CA ARG A 468 -11.81 -12.35 50.15
C ARG A 468 -12.64 -13.57 49.77
N ILE A 469 -12.01 -14.73 49.84
CA ILE A 469 -12.66 -16.02 49.62
C ILE A 469 -12.95 -16.64 50.97
N VAL A 470 -14.14 -17.22 51.11
CA VAL A 470 -14.64 -17.84 52.33
C VAL A 470 -14.99 -19.28 52.02
N VAL A 471 -14.46 -20.22 52.80
CA VAL A 471 -14.67 -21.66 52.62
C VAL A 471 -15.34 -22.23 53.85
N LYS A 472 -16.49 -22.87 53.67
CA LYS A 472 -17.15 -23.66 54.70
C LYS A 472 -16.97 -25.14 54.39
N CYS A 473 -16.32 -25.87 55.28
CA CYS A 473 -16.26 -27.33 55.20
C CYS A 473 -17.65 -27.94 55.50
N LEU A 474 -18.15 -28.80 54.61
CA LEU A 474 -19.41 -29.52 54.78
C LEU A 474 -19.21 -30.89 55.44
N GLU A 475 -18.00 -31.41 55.38
CA GLU A 475 -17.54 -32.63 56.04
C GLU A 475 -16.17 -32.43 56.71
N ASP A 476 -15.75 -33.40 57.50
CA ASP A 476 -14.39 -33.41 58.05
C ASP A 476 -13.41 -33.78 56.94
N SER A 477 -12.21 -33.19 56.97
CA SER A 477 -11.24 -33.32 55.89
C SER A 477 -10.03 -34.14 56.32
N GLU A 478 -9.49 -34.94 55.41
CA GLU A 478 -8.16 -35.54 55.58
C GLU A 478 -7.03 -34.62 55.07
N TYR A 479 -7.39 -33.49 54.45
CA TYR A 479 -6.48 -32.52 53.88
C TYR A 479 -6.38 -31.27 54.76
N THR A 480 -5.21 -30.65 54.80
CA THR A 480 -4.95 -29.43 55.58
C THR A 480 -5.06 -28.15 54.76
N SER A 481 -5.37 -28.25 53.47
CA SER A 481 -5.52 -27.09 52.58
C SER A 481 -6.39 -27.42 51.37
N VAL A 482 -7.06 -26.40 50.86
CA VAL A 482 -7.85 -26.45 49.62
C VAL A 482 -7.34 -25.39 48.66
N GLY A 483 -6.99 -25.79 47.44
CA GLY A 483 -6.61 -24.87 46.36
C GLY A 483 -7.85 -24.26 45.71
N ILE A 484 -7.83 -22.95 45.46
CA ILE A 484 -8.93 -22.22 44.83
C ILE A 484 -8.39 -21.40 43.67
N GLN A 485 -8.96 -21.58 42.49
CA GLN A 485 -8.75 -20.71 41.35
C GLN A 485 -9.86 -19.67 41.27
N TRP A 486 -9.51 -18.43 40.94
CA TRP A 486 -10.47 -17.32 40.85
C TRP A 486 -10.30 -16.50 39.57
N TRP A 487 -11.42 -15.92 39.12
CA TRP A 487 -11.50 -14.99 38.00
C TRP A 487 -12.30 -13.77 38.42
N ALA A 488 -11.80 -12.57 38.12
CA ALA A 488 -12.52 -11.31 38.29
C ALA A 488 -12.79 -10.67 36.93
N VAL A 489 -14.04 -10.28 36.68
CA VAL A 489 -14.47 -9.61 35.45
C VAL A 489 -15.10 -8.27 35.80
N LYS A 490 -14.63 -7.20 35.15
CA LYS A 490 -15.23 -5.87 35.23
C LYS A 490 -15.85 -5.53 33.88
N ASN A 491 -17.17 -5.32 33.87
CA ASN A 491 -17.81 -4.66 32.73
C ASN A 491 -17.53 -3.17 32.88
N GLU A 492 -16.83 -2.57 31.91
CA GLU A 492 -16.92 -1.13 31.77
C GLU A 492 -18.29 -0.85 31.17
N SER A 493 -19.25 -0.48 32.03
CA SER A 493 -20.42 0.24 31.55
C SER A 493 -19.88 1.51 30.91
N THR A 494 -19.99 1.58 29.57
CA THR A 494 -19.94 2.84 28.86
C THR A 494 -20.80 3.81 29.64
N LYS A 495 -20.18 4.89 30.13
CA LYS A 495 -20.91 6.04 30.65
C LYS A 495 -22.03 6.28 29.66
N ILE A 496 -23.27 6.23 30.14
CA ILE A 496 -24.42 6.68 29.37
C ILE A 496 -24.16 8.18 29.17
N ASN A 497 -23.50 8.51 28.06
CA ASN A 497 -23.32 9.88 27.64
C ASN A 497 -24.72 10.40 27.34
N ASN A 498 -25.15 11.36 28.16
CA ASN A 498 -26.30 12.18 27.87
C ASN A 498 -26.24 12.64 26.40
N PRO A 499 -27.37 12.65 25.67
CA PRO A 499 -27.41 12.93 24.24
C PRO A 499 -27.15 14.43 23.99
N THR A 500 -25.88 14.83 24.02
CA THR A 500 -25.42 16.17 23.61
C THR A 500 -23.91 16.21 23.39
N GLU A 501 -23.34 15.26 22.64
CA GLU A 501 -21.98 15.42 22.11
C GLU A 501 -22.00 15.63 20.61
N VAL A 502 -21.65 16.85 20.22
CA VAL A 502 -21.49 17.30 18.84
C VAL A 502 -20.22 16.66 18.29
N SER A 503 -20.38 15.55 17.57
CA SER A 503 -19.30 14.91 16.80
C SER A 503 -18.86 15.88 15.70
N GLY A 504 -17.70 16.51 15.89
CA GLY A 504 -17.12 17.47 14.94
C GLY A 504 -16.34 18.61 15.60
N VAL A 505 -16.48 18.81 16.92
CA VAL A 505 -15.77 19.89 17.62
C VAL A 505 -14.38 19.44 18.05
N THR A 506 -13.34 20.16 17.59
CA THR A 506 -11.95 20.01 18.02
C THR A 506 -11.39 21.35 18.51
N ILE A 507 -10.40 21.32 19.39
CA ILE A 507 -9.73 22.52 19.89
C ILE A 507 -8.23 22.41 19.61
N SER A 508 -7.62 23.49 19.14
CA SER A 508 -6.18 23.58 18.90
C SER A 508 -5.59 24.80 19.61
N ILE A 509 -4.36 24.66 20.12
CA ILE A 509 -3.60 25.69 20.81
C ILE A 509 -2.41 26.07 19.92
N VAL A 510 -2.09 27.35 19.80
CA VAL A 510 -0.99 27.85 18.98
C VAL A 510 -0.21 28.93 19.74
N PRO A 511 1.14 28.81 19.82
CA PRO A 511 1.95 27.59 19.58
C PRO A 511 1.67 26.49 20.62
N ASP A 512 1.97 25.23 20.28
CA ASP A 512 1.85 24.06 21.16
C ASP A 512 3.11 23.82 22.02
N THR A 513 4.23 24.46 21.72
CA THR A 513 5.43 24.48 22.57
C THR A 513 6.18 25.81 22.48
N ILE A 514 6.61 26.36 23.62
CA ILE A 514 7.43 27.58 23.69
C ILE A 514 8.59 27.46 24.69
N LYS A 515 9.60 28.31 24.54
CA LYS A 515 10.69 28.49 25.52
C LYS A 515 10.74 29.94 25.99
N ILE A 516 10.62 30.17 27.29
CA ILE A 516 10.62 31.51 27.89
C ILE A 516 11.43 31.56 29.19
N ALA A 517 11.85 32.75 29.59
CA ALA A 517 12.57 32.97 30.84
C ALA A 517 11.62 32.97 32.06
N PRO A 518 12.12 32.73 33.29
CA PRO A 518 11.31 32.88 34.49
C PRO A 518 10.64 34.27 34.59
N ARG A 519 9.36 34.32 34.97
CA ARG A 519 8.50 35.53 35.01
C ARG A 519 8.18 36.19 33.66
N GLU A 520 8.59 35.60 32.54
CA GLU A 520 8.21 36.10 31.22
C GLU A 520 6.74 35.78 30.93
N LYS A 521 6.08 36.68 30.18
CA LYS A 521 4.68 36.53 29.78
C LYS A 521 4.58 36.14 28.32
N PHE A 522 3.69 35.20 28.01
CA PHE A 522 3.42 34.77 26.65
C PHE A 522 1.92 34.56 26.42
N LYS A 523 1.41 34.98 25.25
CA LYS A 523 0.00 34.85 24.90
C LYS A 523 -0.22 33.66 23.97
N PHE A 524 -1.00 32.68 24.43
CA PHE A 524 -1.49 31.58 23.61
C PHE A 524 -2.77 31.97 22.87
N SER A 525 -2.97 31.36 21.70
CA SER A 525 -4.23 31.43 20.96
C SER A 525 -4.86 30.04 20.93
N ALA A 526 -6.16 29.95 21.23
CA ALA A 526 -6.94 28.73 21.06
C ALA A 526 -8.00 28.94 19.98
N GLN A 527 -8.23 27.91 19.17
CA GLN A 527 -9.26 27.89 18.14
C GLN A 527 -10.13 26.65 18.32
N VAL A 528 -11.45 26.85 18.38
CA VAL A 528 -12.43 25.76 18.48
C VAL A 528 -13.03 25.54 17.09
N ASN A 529 -12.64 24.45 16.43
CA ASN A 529 -13.14 24.11 15.10
C ASN A 529 -14.45 23.33 15.20
N GLY A 530 -15.34 23.49 14.21
CA GLY A 530 -16.61 22.76 14.15
C GLY A 530 -17.75 23.36 14.99
N THR A 531 -17.60 24.58 15.49
CA THR A 531 -18.64 25.31 16.24
C THR A 531 -18.45 26.83 16.15
N ASP A 532 -19.54 27.59 16.31
CA ASP A 532 -19.50 29.06 16.37
C ASP A 532 -19.11 29.59 17.77
N ASN A 533 -19.09 28.73 18.79
CA ASN A 533 -18.70 29.13 20.15
C ASN A 533 -17.18 28.95 20.34
N GLN A 534 -16.47 30.07 20.48
CA GLN A 534 -15.02 30.11 20.66
C GLN A 534 -14.60 30.29 22.15
N GLU A 535 -15.53 30.16 23.09
CA GLU A 535 -15.24 30.41 24.50
C GLU A 535 -14.42 29.26 25.12
N CYS A 536 -13.31 29.62 25.75
CA CYS A 536 -12.33 28.68 26.29
C CYS A 536 -12.00 29.01 27.76
N ARG A 537 -11.70 27.98 28.54
CA ARG A 537 -11.11 28.09 29.88
C ARG A 537 -9.67 27.61 29.84
N TRP A 538 -8.80 28.35 30.52
CA TRP A 538 -7.39 28.06 30.58
C TRP A 538 -7.00 27.66 32.00
N PHE A 539 -6.12 26.68 32.14
CA PHE A 539 -5.54 26.28 33.41
C PHE A 539 -4.14 25.73 33.23
N VAL A 540 -3.33 25.86 34.28
CA VAL A 540 -2.01 25.25 34.38
C VAL A 540 -2.15 23.95 35.18
N THR A 541 -1.59 22.86 34.67
CA THR A 541 -1.76 21.54 35.30
C THR A 541 -1.05 21.46 36.67
N GLU A 542 0.12 22.10 36.80
CA GLU A 542 0.93 22.05 38.02
C GLU A 542 0.64 23.22 38.99
N GLU A 543 0.52 22.93 40.29
CA GLU A 543 0.29 23.96 41.34
C GLU A 543 1.39 25.03 41.41
N LYS A 544 2.60 24.71 40.96
CA LYS A 544 3.75 25.63 40.90
C LYS A 544 4.14 26.02 39.46
N GLY A 545 3.24 25.79 38.49
CA GLY A 545 3.52 25.94 37.07
C GLY A 545 3.30 27.33 36.48
N GLY A 546 3.10 28.37 37.30
CA GLY A 546 2.81 29.73 36.84
C GLY A 546 1.32 30.07 36.92
N GLN A 547 0.90 31.13 36.24
CA GLN A 547 -0.50 31.55 36.18
C GLN A 547 -0.90 31.86 34.73
N ILE A 548 -2.13 31.48 34.35
CA ILE A 548 -2.72 31.83 33.05
C ILE A 548 -4.05 32.53 33.27
N ASP A 549 -4.28 33.63 32.55
CA ASP A 549 -5.54 34.37 32.62
C ASP A 549 -6.60 33.83 31.63
N ILE A 550 -7.82 34.39 31.73
CA ILE A 550 -8.96 34.02 30.86
C ILE A 550 -8.73 34.37 29.37
N HIS A 551 -7.74 35.19 29.06
CA HIS A 551 -7.40 35.63 27.70
C HIS A 551 -6.23 34.85 27.10
N GLY A 552 -5.75 33.80 27.78
CA GLY A 552 -4.66 32.95 27.33
C GLY A 552 -3.27 33.54 27.55
N VAL A 553 -3.13 34.56 28.40
CA VAL A 553 -1.82 35.13 28.77
C VAL A 553 -1.25 34.36 29.95
N TYR A 554 -0.18 33.63 29.69
CA TYR A 554 0.57 32.84 30.66
C TYR A 554 1.75 33.64 31.21
N GLU A 555 1.96 33.58 32.53
CA GLU A 555 3.12 34.11 33.25
C GLU A 555 3.93 32.94 33.85
N ALA A 556 5.17 32.80 33.39
CA ALA A 556 6.06 31.71 33.81
C ALA A 556 6.41 31.79 35.31
N PRO A 557 6.51 30.65 36.01
CA PRO A 557 6.97 30.61 37.39
C PRO A 557 8.44 31.00 37.51
N THR A 558 8.90 31.16 38.76
CA THR A 558 10.32 31.46 39.06
C THR A 558 11.22 30.24 38.94
N GLN A 559 10.66 29.04 39.00
CA GLN A 559 11.39 27.78 38.91
C GLN A 559 11.53 27.37 37.44
N GLU A 560 12.72 26.88 37.08
CA GLU A 560 12.93 26.26 35.76
C GLU A 560 12.26 24.89 35.71
N GLY A 561 11.70 24.56 34.55
CA GLY A 561 10.93 23.33 34.37
C GLY A 561 10.16 23.31 33.07
N VAL A 562 9.45 22.20 32.84
CA VAL A 562 8.47 22.08 31.78
C VAL A 562 7.11 22.12 32.44
N TYR A 563 6.24 23.01 31.96
CA TYR A 563 4.90 23.23 32.50
C TYR A 563 3.85 23.01 31.43
N GLU A 564 2.72 22.45 31.83
CA GLU A 564 1.62 22.12 30.93
C GLU A 564 0.48 23.13 31.08
N ILE A 565 0.08 23.69 29.94
CA ILE A 565 -1.09 24.56 29.83
C ILE A 565 -2.18 23.80 29.11
N THR A 566 -3.35 23.71 29.74
CA THR A 566 -4.53 23.09 29.13
C THR A 566 -5.58 24.15 28.83
N VAL A 567 -6.16 24.07 27.63
CA VAL A 567 -7.36 24.81 27.26
C VAL A 567 -8.54 23.85 27.11
N GLU A 568 -9.70 24.24 27.65
CA GLU A 568 -10.96 23.48 27.59
C GLU A 568 -12.06 24.36 26.99
N SER A 569 -12.88 23.82 26.09
CA SER A 569 -14.04 24.56 25.58
C SER A 569 -15.12 24.71 26.67
N VAL A 570 -15.64 25.93 26.86
CA VAL A 570 -16.72 26.21 27.83
C VAL A 570 -17.99 25.44 27.48
N LYS A 571 -18.34 25.40 26.19
CA LYS A 571 -19.56 24.76 25.69
C LYS A 571 -19.42 23.25 25.55
N TYR A 572 -18.21 22.75 25.35
CA TYR A 572 -17.91 21.32 25.19
C TYR A 572 -16.78 20.90 26.16
N PRO A 573 -17.08 20.70 27.46
CA PRO A 573 -16.07 20.46 28.49
C PRO A 573 -15.17 19.24 28.25
N ASN A 574 -15.61 18.30 27.42
CA ASN A 574 -14.83 17.10 27.06
C ASN A 574 -13.81 17.36 25.92
N LYS A 575 -13.73 18.58 25.38
CA LYS A 575 -12.77 18.97 24.33
C LYS A 575 -11.66 19.84 24.91
N LYS A 576 -10.44 19.30 24.92
CA LYS A 576 -9.24 19.93 25.48
C LYS A 576 -8.07 19.88 24.51
N ALA A 577 -7.18 20.86 24.59
CA ALA A 577 -5.86 20.87 23.96
C ALA A 577 -4.80 21.30 24.97
N THR A 578 -3.57 20.85 24.76
CA THR A 578 -2.45 21.11 25.66
C THR A 578 -1.29 21.78 24.94
N ALA A 579 -0.58 22.65 25.65
CA ALA A 579 0.69 23.27 25.25
C ALA A 579 1.75 23.04 26.32
N PHE A 580 3.02 22.97 25.90
CA PHE A 580 4.16 22.86 26.80
C PHE A 580 5.00 24.14 26.84
N VAL A 581 5.32 24.59 28.06
CA VAL A 581 6.20 25.74 28.28
C VAL A 581 7.48 25.27 28.94
N VAL A 582 8.60 25.46 28.25
CA VAL A 582 9.93 25.22 28.81
C VAL A 582 10.45 26.52 29.41
N VAL A 583 10.51 26.59 30.72
CA VAL A 583 11.04 27.73 31.47
C VAL A 583 12.51 27.47 31.77
N LYS A 584 13.38 28.31 31.20
CA LYS A 584 14.83 28.23 31.40
C LYS A 584 15.44 29.62 31.34
N GLN A 585 16.40 29.93 32.21
CA GLN A 585 17.19 31.16 32.10
C GLN A 585 17.89 31.20 30.74
N ARG A 586 17.85 32.37 30.11
CA ARG A 586 18.51 32.61 28.83
C ARG A 586 20.02 32.46 28.93
#